data_AF-A0A852AXS3-F1
#
_entry.id   AF-A0A852AXS3-F1
#
_cell.length_a   1.000
_cell.length_b   1.000
_cell.length_c   1.000
_cell.angle_alpha   90.00
_cell.angle_beta   90.00
_cell.angle_gamma   90.00
#
_symmetry.space_group_name_H-M   'P 1'
#
loop_
_entity.id
_entity.type
_entity.pdbx_description
1 polymer ?
#
loop_
_entity_poly.entity_id
_entity_poly.type
_entity_poly.pdbx_seq_one_letter_code
_entity_poly.pdbx_strand_id
1 'polypeptide(L)'
;VFKRFVEIGRVAFISFGPHAGKLVAIVDVIDQNRALVDGPCSGVRRQAMPFKCMQLTDFVLKFPHSARQKCVRLAWEKENINEKWSATRWAKKIEAREKKAKMTDFDRYKVMKAKKMRNRIIKHEMKKLQRMAAKKGKKPGKPEKAPKGKKPDKAAKAKKPEKAPAPKAQKAQK
;
A
#
# COMPACT_ATOMS: atom_id res chain seq x y z
N VAL A 1 18.64 -11.51 -15.71
CA VAL A 1 19.88 -10.78 -15.35
C VAL A 1 19.80 -10.34 -13.89
N PHE A 2 20.83 -10.61 -13.08
CA PHE A 2 20.88 -10.25 -11.66
C PHE A 2 20.95 -8.71 -11.50
N LYS A 3 20.21 -8.16 -10.54
CA LYS A 3 20.16 -6.70 -10.27
C LYS A 3 20.76 -6.30 -8.92
N ARG A 4 20.90 -7.25 -7.99
CA ARG A 4 21.39 -7.03 -6.63
C ARG A 4 22.61 -7.89 -6.41
N PHE A 5 23.78 -7.26 -6.36
CA PHE A 5 25.05 -7.92 -6.18
C PHE A 5 25.56 -7.74 -4.76
N VAL A 6 26.34 -8.70 -4.25
CA VAL A 6 27.08 -8.48 -3.02
C VAL A 6 28.19 -7.48 -3.32
N GLU A 7 28.10 -6.29 -2.74
CA GLU A 7 29.09 -5.24 -2.91
C GLU A 7 29.15 -4.40 -1.63
N ILE A 8 30.28 -3.72 -1.46
CA ILE A 8 30.53 -2.83 -0.33
C ILE A 8 29.53 -1.68 -0.40
N GLY A 9 28.89 -1.41 0.74
CA GLY A 9 27.89 -0.36 0.86
C GLY A 9 26.47 -0.78 0.57
N ARG A 10 26.24 -1.98 0.01
CA ARG A 10 24.88 -2.44 -0.22
C ARG A 10 24.14 -2.65 1.10
N VAL A 11 22.92 -2.11 1.15
CA VAL A 11 22.02 -2.30 2.28
C VAL A 11 21.30 -3.63 2.13
N ALA A 12 21.26 -4.40 3.20
CA ALA A 12 20.58 -5.67 3.30
C ALA A 12 19.56 -5.63 4.46
N PHE A 13 18.46 -6.33 4.26
CA PHE A 13 17.43 -6.56 5.28
C PHE A 13 17.68 -7.90 5.95
N ILE A 14 17.72 -7.94 7.28
CA ILE A 14 17.91 -9.18 8.03
C ILE A 14 16.58 -9.94 8.09
N SER A 15 16.54 -11.12 7.47
CA SER A 15 15.32 -11.93 7.40
C SER A 15 15.07 -12.76 8.64
N PHE A 16 16.13 -13.33 9.24
CA PHE A 16 16.01 -14.19 10.42
C PHE A 16 17.24 -14.05 11.33
N GLY A 17 17.08 -14.48 12.59
CA GLY A 17 18.10 -14.37 13.63
C GLY A 17 17.80 -13.29 14.68
N PRO A 18 18.74 -13.02 15.60
CA PRO A 18 18.54 -12.10 16.73
C PRO A 18 18.23 -10.65 16.34
N HIS A 19 18.56 -10.28 15.10
CA HIS A 19 18.37 -8.93 14.55
C HIS A 19 17.37 -8.90 13.38
N ALA A 20 16.49 -9.91 13.29
CA ALA A 20 15.47 -9.96 12.25
C ALA A 20 14.63 -8.68 12.20
N GLY A 21 14.29 -8.22 11.00
CA GLY A 21 13.53 -6.99 10.79
C GLY A 21 14.38 -5.73 10.67
N LYS A 22 15.69 -5.80 10.94
CA LYS A 22 16.60 -4.65 10.90
C LYS A 22 17.32 -4.53 9.55
N LEU A 23 17.76 -3.31 9.24
CA LEU A 23 18.61 -3.02 8.08
C LEU A 23 20.08 -2.94 8.48
N VAL A 24 20.95 -3.41 7.60
CA VAL A 24 22.42 -3.34 7.76
C VAL A 24 23.07 -2.98 6.43
N ALA A 25 24.25 -2.37 6.47
CA ALA A 25 25.11 -2.20 5.31
C ALA A 25 26.22 -3.25 5.32
N ILE A 26 26.55 -3.79 4.15
CA ILE A 26 27.73 -4.62 3.95
C ILE A 26 28.96 -3.70 3.95
N VAL A 27 29.87 -3.91 4.89
CA VAL A 27 31.11 -3.12 5.00
C VAL A 27 32.26 -3.82 4.30
N ASP A 28 32.29 -5.14 4.41
CA ASP A 28 33.35 -6.00 3.88
C ASP A 28 32.76 -7.38 3.53
N VAL A 29 33.37 -8.08 2.58
CA VAL A 29 33.06 -9.46 2.19
C VAL A 29 34.16 -10.34 2.74
N ILE A 30 33.83 -11.16 3.73
CA ILE A 30 34.82 -12.00 4.43
C ILE A 30 35.10 -13.25 3.59
N ASP A 31 34.04 -13.94 3.19
CA ASP A 31 34.11 -15.16 2.40
C ASP A 31 32.85 -15.28 1.52
N GLN A 32 32.73 -16.36 0.75
CA GLN A 32 31.59 -16.58 -0.15
C GLN A 32 30.24 -16.63 0.58
N ASN A 33 30.24 -16.96 1.86
CA ASN A 33 29.04 -17.20 2.66
C ASN A 33 28.76 -16.09 3.68
N ARG A 34 29.72 -15.23 4.00
CA ARG A 34 29.63 -14.23 5.08
C ARG A 34 30.17 -12.86 4.66
N ALA A 35 29.51 -11.83 5.17
CA ALA A 35 29.97 -10.45 5.11
C ALA A 35 30.16 -9.87 6.50
N LEU A 36 31.04 -8.88 6.61
CA LEU A 36 31.07 -7.97 7.74
C LEU A 36 29.97 -6.93 7.53
N VAL A 37 29.02 -6.88 8.47
CA VAL A 37 27.88 -5.97 8.41
C VAL A 37 27.93 -4.95 9.52
N ASP A 38 27.36 -3.78 9.27
CA ASP A 38 27.21 -2.72 10.26
C ASP A 38 25.85 -2.04 10.10
N GLY A 39 25.15 -1.82 11.22
CA GLY A 39 23.82 -1.21 11.25
C GLY A 39 23.74 -0.12 12.30
N PRO A 40 24.48 1.00 12.15
CA PRO A 40 24.63 2.02 13.18
C PRO A 40 23.29 2.67 13.57
N CYS A 41 22.36 2.84 12.62
CA CYS A 41 21.03 3.43 12.86
C CYS A 41 19.97 2.39 13.27
N SER A 42 20.20 1.11 12.97
CA SER A 42 19.29 0.00 13.31
C SER A 42 19.61 -0.67 14.67
N GLY A 43 20.71 -0.25 15.32
CA GLY A 43 21.20 -0.85 16.55
C GLY A 43 21.73 -2.27 16.36
N VAL A 44 22.28 -2.58 15.17
CA VAL A 44 23.03 -3.82 14.92
C VAL A 44 24.50 -3.47 15.03
N ARG A 45 25.21 -4.07 15.99
CA ARG A 45 26.64 -3.87 16.15
C ARG A 45 27.38 -4.51 14.98
N ARG A 46 28.56 -3.98 14.67
CA ARG A 46 29.44 -4.54 13.65
C ARG A 46 29.77 -6.00 13.96
N GLN A 47 29.41 -6.90 13.05
CA GLN A 47 29.61 -8.34 13.22
C GLN A 47 29.69 -9.07 11.88
N ALA A 48 30.26 -10.27 11.87
CA ALA A 48 30.19 -11.16 10.72
C ALA A 48 28.79 -11.76 10.63
N MET A 49 28.22 -11.79 9.42
CA MET A 49 26.87 -12.31 9.22
C MET A 49 26.76 -13.10 7.90
N PRO A 50 26.15 -14.30 7.91
CA PRO A 50 25.98 -15.08 6.70
C PRO A 50 25.04 -14.43 5.68
N PHE A 51 25.33 -14.53 4.39
CA PHE A 51 24.44 -14.04 3.33
C PHE A 51 23.06 -14.71 3.35
N LYS A 52 22.97 -15.93 3.86
CA LYS A 52 21.70 -16.67 3.97
C LYS A 52 20.68 -15.98 4.88
N CYS A 53 21.11 -15.24 5.92
CA CYS A 53 20.19 -14.60 6.86
C CYS A 53 19.79 -13.18 6.47
N MET A 54 20.33 -12.66 5.36
CA MET A 54 20.02 -11.32 4.88
C MET A 54 19.54 -11.34 3.42
N GLN A 55 18.68 -10.40 3.09
CA GLN A 55 18.19 -10.19 1.74
C GLN A 55 18.68 -8.84 1.23
N LEU A 56 19.42 -8.88 0.13
CA LEU A 56 19.95 -7.68 -0.50
C LEU A 56 18.81 -6.77 -0.97
N THR A 57 18.95 -5.47 -0.71
CA THR A 57 18.03 -4.44 -1.18
C THR A 57 18.63 -3.70 -2.38
N ASP A 58 17.86 -2.78 -2.96
CA ASP A 58 18.29 -1.95 -4.08
C ASP A 58 19.15 -0.75 -3.64
N PHE A 59 19.24 -0.48 -2.33
CA PHE A 59 20.00 0.66 -1.81
C PHE A 59 21.49 0.34 -1.68
N VAL A 60 22.33 1.27 -2.09
CA VAL A 60 23.79 1.16 -2.05
C VAL A 60 24.35 2.47 -1.53
N LEU A 61 25.04 2.41 -0.39
CA LEU A 61 25.72 3.53 0.23
C LEU A 61 27.15 3.62 -0.31
N LYS A 62 27.61 4.81 -0.65
CA LYS A 62 28.99 4.99 -1.12
C LYS A 62 29.95 5.27 0.04
N PHE A 63 30.79 4.29 0.39
CA PHE A 63 31.88 4.45 1.37
C PHE A 63 33.05 3.49 1.06
N PRO A 64 34.27 3.77 1.56
CA PRO A 64 35.43 2.93 1.25
C PRO A 64 35.34 1.54 1.90
N HIS A 65 36.01 0.56 1.30
CA HIS A 65 36.14 -0.79 1.86
C HIS A 65 36.61 -0.75 3.32
N SER A 66 36.00 -1.55 4.18
CA SER A 66 36.33 -1.62 5.61
C SER A 66 36.23 -0.28 6.36
N ALA A 67 35.31 0.60 5.94
CA ALA A 67 35.07 1.90 6.58
C ALA A 67 34.76 1.77 8.09
N ARG A 68 35.18 2.78 8.88
CA ARG A 68 34.82 2.88 10.30
C ARG A 68 33.33 3.18 10.48
N GLN A 69 32.76 2.77 11.61
CA GLN A 69 31.33 2.89 11.89
C GLN A 69 30.82 4.34 11.78
N LYS A 70 31.66 5.33 12.12
CA LYS A 70 31.34 6.75 11.96
C LYS A 70 31.06 7.12 10.50
N CYS A 71 31.89 6.66 9.56
CA CYS A 71 31.71 6.91 8.14
C CYS A 71 30.44 6.24 7.60
N VAL A 72 30.17 5.00 8.03
CA VAL A 72 28.95 4.27 7.64
C VAL A 72 27.70 5.01 8.13
N ARG A 73 27.71 5.50 9.37
CA ARG A 73 26.60 6.31 9.93
C ARG A 73 26.35 7.58 9.13
N LEU A 74 27.41 8.35 8.85
CA LEU A 74 27.30 9.57 8.06
C LEU A 74 26.74 9.30 6.66
N ALA A 75 27.20 8.24 5.98
CA ALA A 75 26.66 7.85 4.67
C ALA A 75 25.19 7.43 4.76
N TRP A 76 24.83 6.67 5.80
CA TRP A 76 23.46 6.20 6.05
C TRP A 76 22.47 7.35 6.25
N GLU A 77 22.84 8.32 7.08
CA GLU A 77 22.06 9.52 7.38
C GLU A 77 21.99 10.44 6.15
N LYS A 78 23.13 10.67 5.46
CA LYS A 78 23.17 11.48 4.23
C LYS A 78 22.20 11.00 3.16
N GLU A 79 22.03 9.69 3.03
CA GLU A 79 21.11 9.11 2.05
C GLU A 79 19.68 8.89 2.56
N ASN A 80 19.37 9.21 3.82
CA ASN A 80 18.05 9.03 4.42
C ASN A 80 17.45 7.63 4.16
N ILE A 81 18.27 6.59 4.34
CA ILE A 81 17.89 5.20 4.00
C ILE A 81 16.64 4.74 4.76
N ASN A 82 16.45 5.15 6.01
CA ASN A 82 15.29 4.74 6.80
C ASN A 82 13.97 5.23 6.21
N GLU A 83 13.95 6.46 5.70
CA GLU A 83 12.77 7.05 5.06
C GLU A 83 12.49 6.38 3.72
N LYS A 84 13.55 6.22 2.90
CA LYS A 84 13.47 5.50 1.62
C LYS A 84 12.97 4.08 1.81
N TRP A 85 13.47 3.36 2.82
CA TRP A 85 13.01 2.01 3.16
C TRP A 85 11.54 2.01 3.53
N SER A 86 11.11 2.89 4.44
CA SER A 86 9.71 2.98 4.90
C SER A 86 8.74 3.31 3.75
N ALA A 87 9.19 4.08 2.76
CA ALA A 87 8.39 4.38 1.57
C ALA A 87 8.19 3.16 0.65
N THR A 88 9.10 2.16 0.69
CA THR A 88 9.04 1.00 -0.19
C THR A 88 7.78 0.16 0.02
N ARG A 89 7.29 -0.46 -1.06
CA ARG A 89 6.19 -1.44 -0.99
C ARG A 89 6.53 -2.65 -0.12
N TRP A 90 7.83 -2.98 -0.01
CA TRP A 90 8.30 -4.08 0.81
C TRP A 90 8.14 -3.76 2.30
N ALA A 91 8.67 -2.64 2.77
CA ALA A 91 8.52 -2.22 4.16
C ALA A 91 7.04 -2.07 4.55
N LYS A 92 6.23 -1.43 3.71
CA LYS A 92 4.77 -1.31 3.91
C LYS A 92 4.07 -2.68 4.04
N LYS A 93 4.55 -3.70 3.33
CA LYS A 93 4.01 -5.07 3.44
C LYS A 93 4.40 -5.74 4.75
N ILE A 94 5.62 -5.51 5.24
CA ILE A 94 6.08 -6.01 6.54
C ILE A 94 5.25 -5.35 7.64
N GLU A 95 5.14 -4.04 7.64
CA GLU A 95 4.35 -3.28 8.61
C GLU A 95 2.86 -3.71 8.59
N ALA A 96 2.27 -3.90 7.41
CA ALA A 96 0.91 -4.39 7.30
C ALA A 96 0.73 -5.82 7.84
N ARG A 97 1.77 -6.68 7.76
CA ARG A 97 1.76 -8.02 8.36
C ARG A 97 1.81 -7.92 9.87
N GLU A 98 2.69 -7.08 10.42
CA GLU A 98 2.79 -6.86 11.86
C GLU A 98 1.50 -6.28 12.45
N LYS A 99 0.89 -5.29 11.80
CA LYS A 99 -0.41 -4.73 12.22
C LYS A 99 -1.51 -5.78 12.21
N LYS A 100 -1.50 -6.71 11.25
CA LYS A 100 -2.47 -7.82 11.20
C LYS A 100 -2.23 -8.83 12.32
N ALA A 101 -0.97 -9.14 12.63
CA ALA A 101 -0.64 -10.05 13.73
C ALA A 101 -1.05 -9.48 15.09
N LYS A 102 -0.94 -8.15 15.27
CA LYS A 102 -1.35 -7.43 16.50
C LYS A 102 -2.85 -7.09 16.56
N MET A 103 -3.64 -7.49 15.57
CA MET A 103 -5.04 -7.05 15.44
C MET A 103 -5.97 -7.77 16.42
N THR A 104 -6.69 -7.00 17.22
CA THR A 104 -7.72 -7.52 18.13
C THR A 104 -8.95 -8.01 17.34
N ASP A 105 -9.80 -8.80 17.98
CA ASP A 105 -11.03 -9.31 17.34
C ASP A 105 -11.96 -8.18 16.88
N PHE A 106 -12.11 -7.15 17.70
CA PHE A 106 -12.90 -5.97 17.36
C PHE A 106 -12.36 -5.22 16.13
N ASP A 107 -11.03 -5.12 15.99
CA ASP A 107 -10.43 -4.51 14.81
C ASP A 107 -10.61 -5.37 13.54
N ARG A 108 -10.60 -6.71 13.69
CA ARG A 108 -10.95 -7.63 12.59
C ARG A 108 -12.38 -7.42 12.12
N TYR A 109 -13.33 -7.19 13.03
CA TYR A 109 -14.71 -6.84 12.69
C TYR A 109 -14.81 -5.51 11.93
N LYS A 110 -14.12 -4.45 12.38
CA LYS A 110 -14.06 -3.16 11.66
C LYS A 110 -13.52 -3.32 10.24
N VAL A 111 -12.42 -4.07 10.08
CA VAL A 111 -11.82 -4.36 8.77
C VAL A 111 -12.78 -5.11 7.87
N MET A 112 -13.53 -6.09 8.39
CA MET A 112 -14.55 -6.82 7.65
C MET A 112 -15.64 -5.89 7.12
N LYS A 113 -16.18 -5.00 7.96
CA LYS A 113 -17.22 -4.03 7.55
C LYS A 113 -16.70 -3.06 6.50
N ALA A 114 -15.49 -2.51 6.70
CA ALA A 114 -14.86 -1.62 5.73
C ALA A 114 -14.63 -2.31 4.36
N LYS A 115 -14.17 -3.56 4.37
CA LYS A 115 -14.02 -4.38 3.15
C LYS A 115 -15.35 -4.60 2.44
N LYS A 116 -16.43 -4.91 3.17
CA LYS A 116 -17.77 -5.12 2.59
C LYS A 116 -18.28 -3.85 1.90
N MET A 117 -18.10 -2.69 2.52
CA MET A 117 -18.47 -1.40 1.92
C MET A 117 -17.65 -1.12 0.65
N ARG A 118 -16.32 -1.23 0.73
CA ARG A 118 -15.42 -1.05 -0.43
C ARG A 118 -15.80 -1.95 -1.61
N ASN A 119 -16.03 -3.24 -1.34
CA ASN A 119 -16.36 -4.22 -2.38
C ASN A 119 -17.71 -3.91 -3.04
N ARG A 120 -18.68 -3.38 -2.29
CA ARG A 120 -19.97 -2.96 -2.86
C ARG A 120 -19.80 -1.82 -3.86
N ILE A 121 -19.00 -0.81 -3.52
CA ILE A 121 -18.71 0.34 -4.40
C ILE A 121 -17.99 -0.14 -5.66
N ILE A 122 -16.93 -0.94 -5.51
CA ILE A 122 -16.17 -1.49 -6.64
C ILE A 122 -17.07 -2.32 -7.56
N LYS A 123 -17.93 -3.18 -7.00
CA LYS A 123 -18.85 -4.01 -7.80
C LYS A 123 -19.83 -3.17 -8.60
N HIS A 124 -20.34 -2.07 -8.02
CA HIS A 124 -21.24 -1.17 -8.72
C HIS A 124 -20.55 -0.48 -9.90
N GLU A 125 -19.35 0.07 -9.68
CA GLU A 125 -18.59 0.75 -10.74
C GLU A 125 -18.13 -0.21 -11.83
N MET A 126 -17.65 -1.41 -11.46
CA MET A 126 -17.29 -2.45 -12.43
C MET A 126 -18.49 -2.86 -13.29
N LYS A 127 -19.69 -2.99 -12.70
CA LYS A 127 -20.91 -3.32 -13.46
C LYS A 127 -21.29 -2.19 -14.42
N LYS A 128 -21.07 -0.93 -14.04
CA LYS A 128 -21.28 0.23 -14.91
C LYS A 128 -20.31 0.22 -16.10
N LEU A 129 -19.01 0.02 -15.85
CA LEU A 129 -17.99 -0.09 -16.89
C LEU A 129 -18.25 -1.28 -17.84
N GLN A 130 -18.63 -2.44 -17.31
CA GLN A 130 -18.99 -3.61 -18.12
C GLN A 130 -20.20 -3.35 -19.02
N ARG A 131 -21.24 -2.66 -18.51
CA ARG A 131 -22.40 -2.25 -19.32
C ARG A 131 -22.00 -1.28 -20.43
N MET A 132 -21.10 -0.35 -20.16
CA MET A 132 -20.60 0.60 -21.16
C MET A 132 -19.73 -0.11 -22.22
N ALA A 133 -18.86 -1.03 -21.81
CA ALA A 133 -18.06 -1.84 -22.72
C ALA A 133 -18.93 -2.76 -23.61
N ALA A 134 -19.96 -3.39 -23.02
CA ALA A 134 -20.91 -4.22 -23.77
C ALA A 134 -21.74 -3.43 -24.78
N LYS A 135 -22.08 -2.16 -24.49
CA LYS A 135 -22.71 -1.25 -25.46
C LYS A 135 -21.76 -0.85 -26.59
N LYS A 136 -20.46 -0.67 -26.30
CA LYS A 136 -19.44 -0.29 -27.29
C LYS A 136 -19.04 -1.46 -28.21
N GLY A 137 -19.15 -2.71 -27.74
CA GLY A 137 -18.95 -3.92 -28.54
C GLY A 137 -20.14 -4.33 -29.42
N LYS A 138 -21.32 -3.72 -29.24
CA LYS A 138 -22.49 -3.94 -30.10
C LYS A 138 -22.40 -2.98 -31.29
N LYS A 139 -21.98 -3.47 -32.47
CA LYS A 139 -22.06 -2.70 -33.74
C LYS A 139 -23.49 -2.17 -33.94
N PRO A 140 -23.67 -0.94 -34.47
CA PRO A 140 -24.99 -0.38 -34.75
C PRO A 140 -25.60 -1.13 -35.94
N GLY A 141 -26.46 -2.10 -35.65
CA GLY A 141 -27.03 -2.94 -36.71
C GLY A 141 -27.83 -4.12 -36.18
N LYS A 142 -28.87 -3.87 -35.40
CA LYS A 142 -30.05 -4.75 -35.38
C LYS A 142 -31.27 -3.97 -34.87
N PRO A 143 -32.32 -3.80 -35.68
CA PRO A 143 -33.48 -3.01 -35.31
C PRO A 143 -34.24 -3.71 -34.19
N GLU A 144 -34.55 -2.95 -33.14
CA GLU A 144 -35.38 -3.35 -32.02
C GLU A 144 -36.80 -3.58 -32.54
N LYS A 145 -37.33 -4.81 -32.40
CA LYS A 145 -38.73 -5.12 -32.75
C LYS A 145 -39.66 -4.37 -31.79
N ALA A 146 -40.59 -3.62 -32.38
CA ALA A 146 -41.56 -2.78 -31.70
C ALA A 146 -42.40 -3.52 -30.64
N PRO A 147 -42.75 -2.89 -29.50
CA PRO A 147 -43.75 -3.41 -28.60
C PRO A 147 -45.15 -3.14 -29.16
N LYS A 148 -45.87 -4.21 -29.56
CA LYS A 148 -47.31 -4.17 -29.82
C LYS A 148 -48.06 -3.96 -28.50
N GLY A 149 -48.94 -2.96 -28.46
CA GLY A 149 -49.58 -2.45 -27.24
C GLY A 149 -50.77 -3.25 -26.68
N LYS A 150 -51.23 -2.80 -25.51
CA LYS A 150 -52.60 -2.92 -25.00
C LYS A 150 -53.05 -1.55 -24.43
N LYS A 151 -54.37 -1.34 -24.50
CA LYS A 151 -55.19 -0.10 -24.63
C LYS A 151 -55.37 0.76 -23.35
N PRO A 152 -56.03 1.94 -23.44
CA PRO A 152 -55.82 3.12 -22.58
C PRO A 152 -56.89 3.31 -21.50
N ASP A 153 -56.57 4.07 -20.43
CA ASP A 153 -57.59 4.73 -19.61
C ASP A 153 -57.26 6.19 -19.27
N LYS A 154 -58.14 7.03 -19.81
CA LYS A 154 -58.68 8.36 -19.51
C LYS A 154 -58.00 9.35 -18.53
N ALA A 155 -58.08 10.60 -19.01
CA ALA A 155 -57.71 11.89 -18.44
C ALA A 155 -58.45 12.33 -17.16
N ALA A 156 -57.77 13.15 -16.33
CA ALA A 156 -58.18 14.49 -15.81
C ALA A 156 -57.08 15.03 -14.86
N LYS A 157 -56.30 16.09 -15.21
CA LYS A 157 -56.42 17.51 -14.75
C LYS A 157 -56.63 17.66 -13.22
N ALA A 158 -55.94 18.51 -12.44
CA ALA A 158 -55.36 19.83 -12.70
C ALA A 158 -54.36 20.33 -11.61
N LYS A 159 -53.41 21.18 -12.06
CA LYS A 159 -52.70 22.36 -11.52
C LYS A 159 -52.47 22.59 -9.99
N LYS A 160 -51.16 22.71 -9.67
CA LYS A 160 -50.35 23.50 -8.68
C LYS A 160 -50.99 24.78 -8.09
N PRO A 161 -50.57 25.28 -6.88
CA PRO A 161 -49.28 25.99 -6.77
C PRO A 161 -48.49 25.88 -5.45
N GLU A 162 -47.31 26.45 -5.56
CA GLU A 162 -46.12 26.60 -4.71
C GLU A 162 -46.30 27.55 -3.51
N LYS A 163 -45.61 27.28 -2.38
CA LYS A 163 -45.25 28.32 -1.40
C LYS A 163 -43.90 28.01 -0.74
N ALA A 164 -43.05 29.03 -0.72
CA ALA A 164 -41.65 29.07 -0.32
C ALA A 164 -41.41 28.95 1.21
N PRO A 165 -40.14 28.76 1.68
CA PRO A 165 -39.79 28.40 3.06
C PRO A 165 -39.30 29.59 3.93
N ALA A 166 -39.50 29.52 5.26
CA ALA A 166 -38.69 30.14 6.36
C ALA A 166 -39.49 30.14 7.69
N PRO A 167 -38.90 30.41 8.90
CA PRO A 167 -37.51 30.36 9.37
C PRO A 167 -37.31 29.58 10.69
N LYS A 168 -36.04 29.48 11.13
CA LYS A 168 -35.54 28.89 12.38
C LYS A 168 -36.14 29.52 13.64
N ALA A 169 -36.55 28.70 14.60
CA ALA A 169 -36.83 29.14 15.98
C ALA A 169 -35.71 28.67 16.92
N GLN A 170 -34.99 29.65 17.47
CA GLN A 170 -34.19 29.51 18.69
C GLN A 170 -35.13 29.25 19.86
N LYS A 171 -34.79 28.33 20.77
CA LYS A 171 -35.46 28.23 22.08
C LYS A 171 -34.43 28.44 23.17
N ALA A 172 -34.74 29.44 23.98
CA ALA A 172 -33.95 29.97 25.07
C ALA A 172 -33.96 29.08 26.32
N GLN A 173 -33.01 29.44 27.18
CA GLN A 173 -32.72 29.06 28.56
C GLN A 173 -33.94 28.71 29.45
N LYS A 174 -33.72 27.73 30.32
CA LYS A 174 -33.89 27.86 31.76
C LYS A 174 -32.77 27.09 32.46
#